data_AF-A0A2S6BVC4-F1
#
_entry.id   AF-A0A2S6BVC4-F1
#
_cell.length_a   1.000
_cell.length_b   1.000
_cell.length_c   1.000
_cell.angle_alpha   90.00
_cell.angle_beta   90.00
_cell.angle_gamma   90.00
#
_symmetry.space_group_name_H-M   'P 1'
#
loop_
_entity.id
_entity.type
_entity.pdbx_description
1 polymer ?
#
loop_
_entity_poly.entity_id
_entity_poly.type
_entity_poly.pdbx_seq_one_letter_code
_entity_poly.pdbx_strand_id
1 'polypeptide(L)'
;MAGSSTFAWAHALRVDSTKSPFTSPIANTHKAFANVKPVSWKRYNIGGILATVYGMEELPQHPEEIVAFWLLHGRGDTQDSMAYTAAALIEAWNSKRKSQSRKGLICVNFDQRNHGSRMVENDNNVSWKQGNPTHGQDMFATYVGTANDLSLLITQIPSYLPFKIHDHFCGGVSLGGHATWVALMKEPRISAGMVVIGCPDYVRLMTDRAIRSKVRTAIASDPPGKDFLGSTDFPQSLLAAIEQYDPAGILMSELDVFSGDDHLHPPSERETKVLRSVVERTLAGKKIICLSGGKDKLVPPAQGKVFLDWLKRGIAEGGWAADQGIVVEDILDPSAGHEFSALMRKEAERWVCEILSDDDRRTYGDSKL
;
A
#
# COMPACT_ATOMS: atom_id res chain seq x y z
N MET A 1 24.54 34.25 25.12
CA MET A 1 25.38 33.03 25.00
C MET A 1 24.64 31.85 25.63
N ALA A 2 24.08 31.01 24.77
CA ALA A 2 23.79 29.60 25.00
C ALA A 2 24.16 28.99 23.64
N GLY A 3 25.38 28.48 23.51
CA GLY A 3 25.64 27.10 23.88
C GLY A 3 25.61 26.31 22.57
N SER A 4 26.71 26.43 21.83
CA SER A 4 27.01 25.69 20.60
C SER A 4 26.77 24.19 20.78
N SER A 5 25.62 23.68 20.35
CA SER A 5 25.49 22.26 20.02
C SER A 5 26.02 22.09 18.60
N THR A 6 27.26 21.64 18.54
CA THR A 6 27.95 21.08 17.39
C THR A 6 27.02 20.21 16.54
N PHE A 7 26.67 20.69 15.35
CA PHE A 7 26.33 19.85 14.19
C PHE A 7 27.58 19.04 13.81
N ALA A 8 27.92 18.03 14.62
CA ALA A 8 29.00 17.09 14.37
C ALA A 8 28.47 15.81 13.73
N TRP A 9 27.74 15.93 12.61
CA TRP A 9 27.36 14.79 11.76
C TRP A 9 27.25 15.17 10.27
N ALA A 10 28.03 16.15 9.80
CA ALA A 10 28.02 16.59 8.39
C ALA A 10 28.51 15.52 7.37
N HIS A 11 28.92 14.33 7.84
CA HIS A 11 29.49 13.27 7.00
C HIS A 11 28.88 11.87 7.21
N ALA A 12 27.83 11.71 8.02
CA ALA A 12 27.10 10.44 8.10
C ALA A 12 25.90 10.47 7.15
N LEU A 13 25.86 9.50 6.22
CA LEU A 13 24.80 9.25 5.24
C LEU A 13 24.38 10.49 4.44
N ARG A 14 25.15 10.81 3.39
CA ARG A 14 24.61 11.60 2.29
C ARG A 14 23.50 10.79 1.64
N VAL A 15 22.27 10.98 2.10
CA VAL A 15 21.14 10.65 1.25
C VAL A 15 21.24 11.60 0.06
N ASP A 16 21.48 11.02 -1.11
CA ASP A 16 21.78 11.78 -2.31
C ASP A 16 20.51 12.40 -2.86
N SER A 17 19.98 13.41 -2.16
CA SER A 17 18.79 14.16 -2.57
C SER A 17 18.94 14.81 -3.95
N THR A 18 20.16 14.87 -4.49
CA THR A 18 20.51 15.46 -5.78
C THR A 18 20.61 14.47 -6.94
N LYS A 19 20.76 13.17 -6.69
CA LYS A 19 20.80 12.15 -7.75
C LYS A 19 19.44 11.88 -8.33
N SER A 20 19.36 11.82 -9.66
CA SER A 20 18.12 11.47 -10.35
C SER A 20 17.64 10.07 -9.97
N PRO A 21 16.38 9.89 -9.55
CA PRO A 21 15.81 8.57 -9.27
C PRO A 21 15.81 7.68 -10.52
N PHE A 22 15.72 8.26 -11.72
CA PHE A 22 15.74 7.53 -12.99
C PHE A 22 17.13 6.98 -13.38
N THR A 23 18.19 7.45 -12.72
CA THR A 23 19.56 6.95 -12.89
C THR A 23 19.93 5.88 -11.86
N SER A 24 19.03 5.59 -10.91
CA SER A 24 19.23 4.54 -9.92
C SER A 24 19.20 3.16 -10.59
N PRO A 25 20.12 2.24 -10.25
CA PRO A 25 20.09 0.87 -10.77
C PRO A 25 18.78 0.13 -10.39
N ILE A 26 18.10 0.57 -9.33
CA ILE A 26 16.87 -0.05 -8.83
C ILE A 26 15.60 0.46 -9.52
N ALA A 27 15.69 1.52 -10.33
CA ALA A 27 14.53 2.03 -11.06
C ALA A 27 14.02 1.02 -12.11
N ASN A 28 14.88 0.10 -12.58
CA ASN A 28 14.57 -0.89 -13.60
C ASN A 28 14.12 -2.26 -13.05
N THR A 29 13.70 -2.34 -11.77
CA THR A 29 13.28 -3.61 -11.15
C THR A 29 12.03 -4.21 -11.80
N HIS A 30 11.17 -3.38 -12.39
CA HIS A 30 9.96 -3.81 -13.08
C HIS A 30 10.11 -3.68 -14.60
N LYS A 31 10.38 -4.81 -15.29
CA LYS A 31 10.58 -4.85 -16.75
C LYS A 31 9.42 -4.27 -17.56
N ALA A 32 8.20 -4.30 -17.00
CA ALA A 32 7.03 -3.69 -17.61
C ALA A 32 7.18 -2.18 -17.88
N PHE A 33 8.14 -1.51 -17.24
CA PHE A 33 8.36 -0.07 -17.34
C PHE A 33 9.63 0.31 -18.11
N ALA A 34 10.34 -0.64 -18.72
CA ALA A 34 11.65 -0.41 -19.35
C ALA A 34 11.65 0.65 -20.47
N ASN A 35 10.50 0.93 -21.09
CA ASN A 35 10.37 1.91 -22.18
C ASN A 35 9.72 3.24 -21.75
N VAL A 36 9.50 3.44 -20.45
CA VAL A 36 8.86 4.65 -19.92
C VAL A 36 9.88 5.79 -19.91
N LYS A 37 9.46 6.97 -20.32
CA LYS A 37 10.31 8.16 -20.30
C LYS A 37 10.32 8.78 -18.90
N PRO A 38 11.46 9.29 -18.42
CA PRO A 38 11.52 10.08 -17.19
C PRO A 38 10.58 11.31 -17.22
N VAL A 39 10.10 11.70 -16.04
CA VAL A 39 9.33 12.94 -15.80
C VAL A 39 10.08 13.84 -14.83
N SER A 40 9.63 15.09 -14.68
CA SER A 40 10.17 16.01 -13.68
C SER A 40 10.06 15.42 -12.27
N TRP A 41 11.04 15.74 -11.42
CA TRP A 41 11.09 15.27 -10.04
C TRP A 41 11.76 16.29 -9.13
N LYS A 42 11.42 16.25 -7.83
CA LYS A 42 12.10 17.00 -6.78
C LYS A 42 12.04 16.25 -5.45
N ARG A 43 13.16 16.19 -4.74
CA ARG A 43 13.24 15.62 -3.39
C ARG A 43 13.09 16.67 -2.31
N TYR A 44 12.29 16.34 -1.30
CA TYR A 44 12.05 17.15 -0.12
C TYR A 44 12.43 16.36 1.13
N ASN A 45 13.07 17.02 2.10
CA ASN A 45 13.25 16.48 3.44
C ASN A 45 12.12 17.01 4.34
N ILE A 46 11.23 16.11 4.74
CA ILE A 46 10.05 16.42 5.56
C ILE A 46 10.19 15.65 6.88
N GLY A 47 10.57 16.34 7.95
CA GLY A 47 10.73 15.73 9.27
C GLY A 47 11.75 14.60 9.34
N GLY A 48 12.80 14.62 8.50
CA GLY A 48 13.80 13.56 8.41
C GLY A 48 13.44 12.42 7.46
N ILE A 49 12.28 12.50 6.79
CA ILE A 49 11.88 11.56 5.74
C ILE A 49 12.07 12.24 4.38
N LEU A 50 12.81 11.58 3.50
CA LEU A 50 13.00 12.05 2.13
C LEU A 50 11.86 11.56 1.25
N ALA A 51 11.10 12.52 0.73
CA ALA A 51 10.00 12.30 -0.19
C ALA A 51 10.36 12.86 -1.57
N THR A 52 10.27 12.04 -2.62
CA THR A 52 10.41 12.49 -4.01
C THR A 52 9.03 12.75 -4.61
N VAL A 53 8.81 13.95 -5.11
CA VAL A 53 7.61 14.36 -5.84
C VAL A 53 7.93 14.34 -7.33
N TYR A 54 7.10 13.69 -8.13
CA TYR A 54 7.19 13.57 -9.59
C TYR A 54 6.02 14.28 -10.25
N GLY A 55 6.23 14.81 -11.47
CA GLY A 55 5.12 15.29 -12.29
C GLY A 55 4.79 16.77 -12.17
N MET A 56 5.59 17.57 -11.46
CA MET A 56 5.24 18.98 -11.19
C MET A 56 5.30 19.85 -12.45
N GLU A 57 6.24 19.60 -13.36
CA GLU A 57 6.33 20.30 -14.65
C GLU A 57 5.33 19.74 -15.69
N GLU A 58 4.75 18.57 -15.42
CA GLU A 58 3.76 17.90 -16.26
C GLU A 58 2.30 18.29 -15.90
N LEU A 59 2.12 19.09 -14.85
CA LEU A 59 0.83 19.67 -14.47
C LEU A 59 0.28 20.58 -15.58
N PRO A 60 -1.06 20.69 -15.72
CA PRO A 60 -1.64 21.66 -16.66
C PRO A 60 -1.31 23.09 -16.23
N GLN A 61 -1.29 24.02 -17.19
CA GLN A 61 -1.16 25.44 -16.89
C GLN A 61 -2.34 25.88 -16.01
N HIS A 62 -2.09 26.44 -14.82
CA HIS A 62 -3.13 26.79 -13.83
C HIS A 62 -4.02 25.58 -13.41
N PRO A 63 -3.47 24.60 -12.68
CA PRO A 63 -4.24 23.46 -12.21
C PRO A 63 -5.31 23.91 -11.19
N GLU A 64 -6.53 23.40 -11.34
CA GLU A 64 -7.65 23.67 -10.42
C GLU A 64 -7.83 22.55 -9.39
N GLU A 65 -7.44 21.33 -9.75
CA GLU A 65 -7.53 20.16 -8.91
C GLU A 65 -6.26 19.33 -9.08
N ILE A 66 -5.63 18.92 -7.98
CA ILE A 66 -4.40 18.12 -8.02
C ILE A 66 -4.60 16.92 -7.12
N VAL A 67 -4.40 15.74 -7.69
CA VAL A 67 -4.38 14.47 -6.95
C VAL A 67 -2.93 14.08 -6.69
N ALA A 68 -2.63 13.73 -5.45
CA ALA A 68 -1.33 13.16 -5.08
C ALA A 68 -1.43 11.65 -4.94
N PHE A 69 -0.72 10.92 -5.81
CA PHE A 69 -0.65 9.46 -5.74
C PHE A 69 0.63 9.01 -5.04
N TRP A 70 0.47 8.50 -3.83
CA TRP A 70 1.55 7.99 -2.99
C TRP A 70 1.91 6.56 -3.41
N LEU A 71 3.15 6.35 -3.85
CA LEU A 71 3.67 5.10 -4.37
C LEU A 71 4.68 4.47 -3.40
N LEU A 72 4.33 3.31 -2.84
CA LEU A 72 5.09 2.58 -1.83
C LEU A 72 5.83 1.40 -2.47
N HIS A 73 7.15 1.35 -2.29
CA HIS A 73 8.03 0.38 -2.96
C HIS A 73 8.01 -1.04 -2.35
N GLY A 74 8.64 -2.02 -3.00
CA GLY A 74 8.76 -3.40 -2.51
C GLY A 74 9.79 -3.59 -1.38
N ARG A 75 9.80 -4.77 -0.76
CA ARG A 75 10.81 -5.12 0.25
C ARG A 75 12.17 -5.28 -0.41
N GLY A 76 13.21 -4.70 0.19
CA GLY A 76 14.58 -4.66 -0.34
C GLY A 76 14.84 -3.56 -1.37
N ASP A 77 13.81 -2.80 -1.76
CA ASP A 77 13.94 -1.68 -2.70
C ASP A 77 14.19 -0.33 -1.98
N THR A 78 14.22 0.73 -2.77
CA THR A 78 14.16 2.13 -2.33
C THR A 78 13.03 2.86 -3.05
N GLN A 79 12.72 4.09 -2.63
CA GLN A 79 11.75 4.97 -3.26
C GLN A 79 11.97 5.14 -4.77
N ASP A 80 13.23 5.04 -5.23
CA ASP A 80 13.59 5.22 -6.64
C ASP A 80 13.07 4.09 -7.54
N SER A 81 12.79 2.90 -7.00
CA SER A 81 12.17 1.80 -7.75
C SER A 81 10.79 2.17 -8.31
N MET A 82 10.10 3.13 -7.69
CA MET A 82 8.78 3.59 -8.12
C MET A 82 8.83 4.73 -9.15
N ALA A 83 10.02 5.19 -9.57
CA ALA A 83 10.16 6.34 -10.46
C ALA A 83 9.51 6.13 -11.83
N TYR A 84 9.76 5.00 -12.49
CA TYR A 84 9.12 4.72 -13.78
C TYR A 84 7.64 4.32 -13.64
N THR A 85 7.22 3.82 -12.47
CA THR A 85 5.79 3.67 -12.18
C THR A 85 5.11 5.02 -12.12
N ALA A 86 5.68 5.99 -11.38
CA ALA A 86 5.19 7.36 -11.33
C ALA A 86 5.08 7.98 -12.73
N ALA A 87 6.18 7.91 -13.51
CA ALA A 87 6.23 8.45 -14.86
C ALA A 87 5.15 7.86 -15.78
N ALA A 88 4.94 6.54 -15.74
CA ALA A 88 3.93 5.86 -16.56
C ALA A 88 2.50 6.31 -16.22
N LEU A 89 2.18 6.44 -14.93
CA LEU A 89 0.84 6.85 -14.50
C LEU A 89 0.56 8.32 -14.84
N ILE A 90 1.56 9.19 -14.68
CA ILE A 90 1.50 10.61 -15.08
C ILE A 90 1.32 10.74 -16.60
N GLU A 91 2.12 10.00 -17.38
CA GLU A 91 2.03 9.98 -18.84
C GLU A 91 0.66 9.46 -19.32
N ALA A 92 0.16 8.38 -18.71
CA ALA A 92 -1.16 7.82 -19.02
C ALA A 92 -2.28 8.84 -18.78
N TRP A 93 -2.28 9.52 -17.62
CA TRP A 93 -3.25 10.57 -17.33
C TRP A 93 -3.14 11.74 -18.32
N ASN A 94 -1.93 12.23 -18.56
CA ASN A 94 -1.72 13.38 -19.44
C ASN A 94 -2.07 13.10 -20.90
N SER A 95 -1.96 11.84 -21.33
CA SER A 95 -2.36 11.40 -22.67
C SER A 95 -3.87 11.24 -22.82
N LYS A 96 -4.60 10.95 -21.74
CA LYS A 96 -6.06 10.76 -21.76
C LYS A 96 -6.87 11.96 -21.32
N ARG A 97 -6.30 12.86 -20.51
CA ARG A 97 -7.03 14.03 -19.99
C ARG A 97 -7.55 14.88 -21.15
N LYS A 98 -8.81 15.32 -21.06
CA LYS A 98 -9.39 16.25 -22.03
C LYS A 98 -8.54 17.53 -22.05
N SER A 99 -8.35 18.15 -23.22
CA SER A 99 -7.53 19.36 -23.37
C SER A 99 -7.96 20.53 -22.47
N GLN A 100 -9.24 20.57 -22.10
CA GLN A 100 -9.82 21.59 -21.20
C GLN A 100 -9.72 21.21 -19.71
N SER A 101 -9.37 19.97 -19.37
CA SER A 101 -9.27 19.54 -17.98
C SER A 101 -8.08 20.21 -17.29
N ARG A 102 -8.35 20.87 -16.15
CA ARG A 102 -7.35 21.46 -15.26
C ARG A 102 -6.97 20.53 -14.09
N LYS A 103 -7.36 19.25 -14.16
CA LYS A 103 -7.03 18.24 -13.16
C LYS A 103 -5.62 17.68 -13.42
N GLY A 104 -4.76 17.81 -12.43
CA GLY A 104 -3.37 17.33 -12.44
C GLY A 104 -3.18 16.09 -11.59
N LEU A 105 -2.17 15.29 -11.95
CA LEU A 105 -1.69 14.16 -11.18
C LEU A 105 -0.22 14.39 -10.85
N ILE A 106 0.14 14.29 -9.58
CA ILE A 106 1.52 14.12 -9.14
C ILE A 106 1.68 12.76 -8.48
N CYS A 107 2.89 12.23 -8.49
CA CYS A 107 3.22 11.04 -7.71
C CYS A 107 4.22 11.41 -6.61
N VAL A 108 4.10 10.76 -5.46
CA VAL A 108 5.01 10.96 -4.32
C VAL A 108 5.49 9.61 -3.82
N ASN A 109 6.78 9.47 -3.56
CA ASN A 109 7.32 8.29 -2.90
C ASN A 109 8.30 8.67 -1.79
N PHE A 110 8.54 7.75 -0.87
CA PHE A 110 9.50 7.86 0.20
C PHE A 110 10.00 6.46 0.57
N ASP A 111 11.17 6.38 1.19
CA ASP A 111 11.69 5.09 1.64
C ASP A 111 10.84 4.55 2.79
N GLN A 112 10.40 3.29 2.66
CA GLN A 112 9.78 2.58 3.76
C GLN A 112 10.75 2.47 4.94
N ARG A 113 10.21 2.19 6.13
CA ARG A 113 11.06 1.99 7.32
C ARG A 113 12.07 0.88 7.05
N ASN A 114 13.29 1.07 7.55
CA ASN A 114 14.39 0.12 7.38
C ASN A 114 14.72 -0.19 5.91
N HIS A 115 14.49 0.74 4.97
CA HIS A 115 14.82 0.61 3.56
C HIS A 115 15.50 1.88 3.04
N GLY A 116 16.19 1.77 1.90
CA GLY A 116 16.83 2.90 1.22
C GLY A 116 17.60 3.81 2.17
N SER A 117 17.26 5.10 2.19
CA SER A 117 17.93 6.09 3.04
C SER A 117 17.66 5.95 4.54
N ARG A 118 16.74 5.05 4.92
CA ARG A 118 16.28 4.80 6.29
C ARG A 118 16.68 3.41 6.78
N MET A 119 17.54 2.71 6.05
CA MET A 119 18.07 1.39 6.42
C MET A 119 18.82 1.49 7.75
N VAL A 120 18.46 0.64 8.71
CA VAL A 120 19.13 0.52 10.01
C VAL A 120 19.78 -0.85 10.13
N GLU A 121 19.02 -1.92 9.87
CA GLU A 121 19.48 -3.31 9.98
C GLU A 121 18.89 -4.17 8.85
N ASN A 122 19.73 -4.59 7.91
CA ASN A 122 19.25 -5.29 6.73
C ASN A 122 18.74 -6.71 7.03
N ASP A 123 19.26 -7.35 8.09
CA ASP A 123 18.83 -8.69 8.48
C ASP A 123 17.33 -8.71 8.84
N ASN A 124 16.78 -7.62 9.37
CA ASN A 124 15.36 -7.51 9.67
C ASN A 124 14.48 -7.42 8.40
N ASN A 125 15.07 -7.23 7.21
CA ASN A 125 14.34 -7.24 5.94
C ASN A 125 14.35 -8.62 5.25
N VAL A 126 15.17 -9.57 5.71
CA VAL A 126 15.25 -10.89 5.08
C VAL A 126 14.15 -11.82 5.61
N SER A 127 13.94 -12.94 4.93
CA SER A 127 12.95 -13.95 5.31
C SER A 127 13.47 -14.91 6.38
N TRP A 128 12.58 -15.73 6.98
CA TRP A 128 12.97 -16.85 7.83
C TRP A 128 14.01 -17.76 7.17
N LYS A 129 13.85 -18.07 5.87
CA LYS A 129 14.80 -18.91 5.10
C LYS A 129 16.20 -18.30 5.00
N GLN A 130 16.30 -16.99 5.14
CA GLN A 130 17.53 -16.22 5.05
C GLN A 130 18.12 -15.90 6.43
N GLY A 131 17.50 -16.38 7.51
CA GLY A 131 18.05 -16.25 8.87
C GLY A 131 17.39 -15.19 9.74
N ASN A 132 16.29 -14.56 9.31
CA ASN A 132 15.54 -13.64 10.19
C ASN A 132 14.51 -14.42 11.05
N PRO A 133 14.76 -14.65 12.36
CA PRO A 133 13.80 -15.32 13.23
C PRO A 133 12.52 -14.50 13.48
N THR A 134 12.61 -13.17 13.41
CA THR A 134 11.51 -12.22 13.65
C THR A 134 10.82 -11.76 12.37
N HIS A 135 10.93 -12.50 11.26
CA HIS A 135 10.40 -12.10 9.95
C HIS A 135 8.91 -11.68 9.97
N GLY A 136 8.07 -12.35 10.77
CA GLY A 136 6.66 -11.97 10.93
C GLY A 136 6.48 -10.62 11.62
N GLN A 137 7.22 -10.39 12.69
CA GLN A 137 7.19 -9.16 13.47
C GLN A 137 7.77 -7.98 12.66
N ASP A 138 8.94 -8.19 12.04
CA ASP A 138 9.67 -7.14 11.33
C ASP A 138 8.92 -6.66 10.09
N MET A 139 8.39 -7.60 9.30
CA MET A 139 7.62 -7.25 8.10
C MET A 139 6.35 -6.48 8.49
N PHE A 140 5.59 -6.94 9.49
CA PHE A 140 4.36 -6.28 9.95
C PHE A 140 4.62 -4.85 10.45
N ALA A 141 5.58 -4.71 11.37
CA ALA A 141 5.94 -3.41 11.94
C ALA A 141 6.43 -2.42 10.86
N THR A 142 7.12 -2.91 9.83
CA THR A 142 7.63 -2.09 8.74
C THR A 142 6.51 -1.44 7.93
N TYR A 143 5.54 -2.22 7.43
CA TYR A 143 4.51 -1.66 6.56
C TYR A 143 3.41 -0.91 7.34
N VAL A 144 3.12 -1.30 8.59
CA VAL A 144 2.24 -0.51 9.48
C VAL A 144 2.89 0.84 9.81
N GLY A 145 4.18 0.84 10.15
CA GLY A 145 4.92 2.08 10.38
C GLY A 145 5.02 2.96 9.13
N THR A 146 5.09 2.35 7.94
CA THR A 146 5.04 3.08 6.66
C THR A 146 3.69 3.76 6.44
N ALA A 147 2.57 3.12 6.78
CA ALA A 147 1.24 3.77 6.71
C ALA A 147 1.12 4.97 7.67
N ASN A 148 1.72 4.89 8.87
CA ASN A 148 1.78 6.01 9.79
C ASN A 148 2.64 7.16 9.24
N ASP A 149 3.80 6.84 8.67
CA ASP A 149 4.68 7.84 8.03
C ASP A 149 3.97 8.51 6.84
N LEU A 150 3.21 7.75 6.05
CA LEU A 150 2.38 8.28 4.98
C LEU A 150 1.36 9.30 5.49
N SER A 151 0.63 8.99 6.58
CA SER A 151 -0.34 9.92 7.19
C SER A 151 0.31 11.22 7.68
N LEU A 152 1.51 11.11 8.27
CA LEU A 152 2.33 12.28 8.62
C LEU A 152 2.69 13.08 7.37
N LEU A 153 3.20 12.44 6.33
CA LEU A 153 3.62 13.10 5.09
C LEU A 153 2.46 13.76 4.35
N ILE A 154 1.28 13.14 4.29
CA ILE A 154 0.05 13.74 3.74
C ILE A 154 -0.26 15.06 4.45
N THR A 155 -0.05 15.12 5.77
CA THR A 155 -0.27 16.33 6.58
C THR A 155 0.78 17.41 6.31
N GLN A 156 2.04 17.03 6.15
CA GLN A 156 3.16 17.97 6.12
C GLN A 156 3.52 18.45 4.72
N ILE A 157 3.34 17.62 3.68
CA ILE A 157 3.78 17.94 2.32
C ILE A 157 3.17 19.22 1.72
N PRO A 158 1.92 19.64 2.04
CA PRO A 158 1.38 20.88 1.48
C PRO A 158 2.21 22.13 1.82
N SER A 159 2.90 22.14 2.96
CA SER A 159 3.80 23.23 3.37
C SER A 159 5.05 23.38 2.48
N TYR A 160 5.33 22.40 1.63
CA TYR A 160 6.52 22.34 0.76
C TYR A 160 6.19 22.50 -0.73
N LEU A 161 4.91 22.56 -1.08
CA LEU A 161 4.43 22.59 -2.45
C LEU A 161 3.84 23.97 -2.80
N PRO A 162 3.99 24.45 -4.05
CA PRO A 162 3.44 25.74 -4.47
C PRO A 162 1.93 25.68 -4.80
N PHE A 163 1.26 24.57 -4.50
CA PHE A 163 -0.13 24.30 -4.84
C PHE A 163 -0.81 23.44 -3.78
N LYS A 164 -2.15 23.48 -3.77
CA LYS A 164 -2.98 22.65 -2.89
C LYS A 164 -3.22 21.26 -3.51
N ILE A 165 -3.04 20.22 -2.72
CA ILE A 165 -3.51 18.86 -3.04
C ILE A 165 -4.98 18.76 -2.63
N HIS A 166 -5.81 18.23 -3.52
CA HIS A 166 -7.26 18.13 -3.35
C HIS A 166 -7.70 16.71 -2.98
N ASP A 167 -6.94 15.70 -3.40
CA ASP A 167 -7.26 14.30 -3.17
C ASP A 167 -5.97 13.47 -3.08
N HIS A 168 -6.03 12.36 -2.36
CA HIS A 168 -4.89 11.47 -2.14
C HIS A 168 -5.23 10.05 -2.56
N PHE A 169 -4.39 9.46 -3.39
CA PHE A 169 -4.40 8.03 -3.68
C PHE A 169 -3.19 7.37 -3.02
N CYS A 170 -3.30 6.09 -2.68
CA CYS A 170 -2.17 5.30 -2.22
C CYS A 170 -2.06 4.02 -3.01
N GLY A 171 -0.85 3.62 -3.36
CA GLY A 171 -0.61 2.41 -4.09
C GLY A 171 0.78 1.89 -3.82
N GLY A 172 0.98 0.60 -4.01
CA GLY A 172 2.27 0.02 -3.75
C GLY A 172 2.41 -1.41 -4.21
N VAL A 173 3.67 -1.83 -4.28
CA VAL A 173 4.06 -3.15 -4.78
C VAL A 173 4.58 -4.00 -3.64
N SER A 174 4.11 -5.24 -3.53
CA SER A 174 4.60 -6.22 -2.54
C SER A 174 4.45 -5.67 -1.12
N LEU A 175 5.55 -5.38 -0.40
CA LEU A 175 5.55 -4.68 0.88
C LEU A 175 4.70 -3.41 0.86
N GLY A 176 4.84 -2.60 -0.19
CA GLY A 176 4.03 -1.40 -0.40
C GLY A 176 2.55 -1.71 -0.67
N GLY A 177 2.23 -2.86 -1.25
CA GLY A 177 0.85 -3.33 -1.42
C GLY A 177 0.19 -3.66 -0.07
N HIS A 178 0.93 -4.30 0.85
CA HIS A 178 0.46 -4.50 2.23
C HIS A 178 0.28 -3.16 2.96
N ALA A 179 1.25 -2.24 2.83
CA ALA A 179 1.16 -0.90 3.41
C ALA A 179 -0.05 -0.12 2.87
N THR A 180 -0.37 -0.28 1.59
CA THR A 180 -1.54 0.37 0.96
C THR A 180 -2.84 -0.11 1.59
N TRP A 181 -2.99 -1.40 1.89
CA TRP A 181 -4.14 -1.93 2.62
C TRP A 181 -4.29 -1.30 4.00
N VAL A 182 -3.19 -1.20 4.77
CA VAL A 182 -3.21 -0.53 6.08
C VAL A 182 -3.56 0.95 5.94
N ALA A 183 -3.01 1.63 4.93
CA ALA A 183 -3.30 3.04 4.66
C ALA A 183 -4.79 3.25 4.33
N LEU A 184 -5.40 2.40 3.51
CA LEU A 184 -6.84 2.43 3.21
C LEU A 184 -7.69 2.27 4.47
N MET A 185 -7.26 1.45 5.42
CA MET A 185 -7.99 1.23 6.68
C MET A 185 -7.83 2.38 7.69
N LYS A 186 -6.73 3.14 7.64
CA LYS A 186 -6.36 4.08 8.72
C LYS A 186 -6.33 5.55 8.32
N GLU A 187 -6.21 5.86 7.03
CA GLU A 187 -6.08 7.22 6.54
C GLU A 187 -7.35 7.64 5.78
N PRO A 188 -8.26 8.41 6.42
CA PRO A 188 -9.52 8.81 5.81
C PRO A 188 -9.34 9.73 4.59
N ARG A 189 -8.22 10.46 4.49
CA ARG A 189 -7.95 11.36 3.34
C ARG A 189 -7.61 10.62 2.05
N ILE A 190 -7.33 9.30 2.09
CA ILE A 190 -7.06 8.51 0.90
C ILE A 190 -8.38 8.05 0.28
N SER A 191 -8.71 8.47 -0.93
CA SER A 191 -9.96 8.07 -1.60
C SER A 191 -9.81 6.84 -2.50
N ALA A 192 -8.59 6.50 -2.92
CA ALA A 192 -8.36 5.35 -3.81
C ALA A 192 -7.06 4.59 -3.51
N GLY A 193 -7.09 3.28 -3.79
CA GLY A 193 -6.04 2.31 -3.46
C GLY A 193 -5.61 1.45 -4.65
N MET A 194 -4.30 1.35 -4.93
CA MET A 194 -3.75 0.40 -5.92
C MET A 194 -2.81 -0.61 -5.25
N VAL A 195 -3.30 -1.82 -5.04
CA VAL A 195 -2.56 -2.89 -4.37
C VAL A 195 -1.97 -3.83 -5.40
N VAL A 196 -0.65 -3.77 -5.62
CA VAL A 196 0.06 -4.67 -6.53
C VAL A 196 0.76 -5.74 -5.71
N ILE A 197 0.42 -7.01 -5.97
CA ILE A 197 1.00 -8.21 -5.33
C ILE A 197 1.12 -8.10 -3.79
N GLY A 198 0.14 -7.43 -3.16
CA GLY A 198 -0.04 -7.31 -1.72
C GLY A 198 -1.15 -8.24 -1.21
N CYS A 199 -1.23 -8.42 0.10
CA CYS A 199 -2.24 -9.26 0.74
C CYS A 199 -2.97 -8.49 1.84
N PRO A 200 -4.31 -8.52 1.89
CA PRO A 200 -5.11 -7.94 2.97
C PRO A 200 -5.27 -8.84 4.21
N ASP A 201 -4.69 -10.05 4.18
CA ASP A 201 -4.76 -11.02 5.27
C ASP A 201 -3.35 -11.50 5.62
N TYR A 202 -2.78 -10.87 6.65
CA TYR A 202 -1.42 -11.15 7.06
C TYR A 202 -1.27 -12.51 7.75
N VAL A 203 -2.29 -12.96 8.50
CA VAL A 203 -2.25 -14.24 9.24
C VAL A 203 -2.17 -15.41 8.27
N ARG A 204 -3.06 -15.44 7.26
CA ARG A 204 -3.05 -16.51 6.24
C ARG A 204 -1.74 -16.51 5.46
N LEU A 205 -1.30 -15.33 5.03
CA LEU A 205 -0.04 -15.18 4.29
C LEU A 205 1.16 -15.70 5.07
N MET A 206 1.30 -15.30 6.34
CA MET A 206 2.47 -15.66 7.15
C MET A 206 2.42 -17.11 7.61
N THR A 207 1.24 -17.67 7.87
CA THR A 207 1.08 -19.09 8.17
C THR A 207 1.52 -19.96 6.98
N ASP A 208 1.02 -19.67 5.77
CA ASP A 208 1.46 -20.35 4.55
C ASP A 208 2.98 -20.23 4.33
N ARG A 209 3.51 -19.01 4.50
CA ARG A 209 4.95 -18.76 4.34
C ARG A 209 5.79 -19.50 5.38
N ALA A 210 5.34 -19.59 6.62
CA ALA A 210 6.03 -20.29 7.70
C ALA A 210 6.09 -21.81 7.43
N ILE A 211 4.97 -22.40 6.99
CA ILE A 211 4.89 -23.82 6.59
C ILE A 211 5.84 -24.08 5.41
N ARG A 212 5.79 -23.29 4.34
CA ARG A 212 6.69 -23.42 3.17
C ARG A 212 8.15 -23.13 3.48
N SER A 213 8.41 -22.43 4.57
CA SER A 213 9.75 -22.16 5.09
C SER A 213 10.24 -23.16 6.11
N LYS A 214 9.39 -24.15 6.47
CA LYS A 214 9.70 -25.17 7.47
C LYS A 214 10.08 -24.55 8.83
N VAL A 215 9.45 -23.42 9.17
CA VAL A 215 9.60 -22.81 10.49
C VAL A 215 9.15 -23.83 11.54
N ARG A 216 9.97 -24.08 12.55
CA ARG A 216 9.80 -25.21 13.47
C ARG A 216 8.42 -25.21 14.13
N THR A 217 7.96 -24.07 14.65
CA THR A 217 6.65 -23.91 15.28
C THR A 217 5.49 -24.14 14.31
N ALA A 218 5.66 -23.82 13.03
CA ALA A 218 4.64 -24.02 12.00
C ALA A 218 4.53 -25.48 11.54
N ILE A 219 5.60 -26.28 11.61
CA ILE A 219 5.59 -27.69 11.15
C ILE A 219 5.53 -28.72 12.28
N ALA A 220 5.52 -28.27 13.54
CA ALA A 220 5.52 -29.16 14.71
C ALA A 220 4.16 -29.82 14.98
N SER A 221 3.08 -29.29 14.40
CA SER A 221 1.69 -29.74 14.60
C SER A 221 1.15 -30.48 13.38
N ASP A 222 0.08 -31.27 13.62
CA ASP A 222 -0.71 -31.93 12.58
C ASP A 222 -2.19 -31.49 12.66
N PRO A 223 -2.74 -30.83 11.62
CA PRO A 223 -2.05 -30.37 10.40
C PRO A 223 -1.03 -29.24 10.68
N PRO A 224 -0.03 -29.04 9.78
CA PRO A 224 0.91 -27.92 9.90
C PRO A 224 0.21 -26.57 10.00
N GLY A 225 0.73 -25.69 10.84
CA GLY A 225 0.21 -24.34 11.09
C GLY A 225 -0.76 -24.25 12.26
N LYS A 226 -1.27 -25.36 12.78
CA LYS A 226 -2.27 -25.37 13.86
C LYS A 226 -1.79 -24.64 15.12
N ASP A 227 -0.55 -24.89 15.53
CA ASP A 227 0.05 -24.30 16.73
C ASP A 227 0.98 -23.10 16.41
N PHE A 228 0.90 -22.56 15.18
CA PHE A 228 1.76 -21.46 14.75
C PHE A 228 1.37 -20.13 15.38
N LEU A 229 0.07 -19.86 15.46
CA LEU A 229 -0.46 -18.62 16.03
C LEU A 229 -0.27 -18.62 17.55
N GLY A 230 0.33 -17.56 18.09
CA GLY A 230 0.71 -17.48 19.51
C GLY A 230 2.06 -18.13 19.84
N SER A 231 2.76 -18.70 18.84
CA SER A 231 4.10 -19.27 19.03
C SER A 231 5.19 -18.20 19.16
N THR A 232 6.44 -18.62 19.41
CA THR A 232 7.59 -17.69 19.46
C THR A 232 7.87 -17.01 18.11
N ASP A 233 7.57 -17.67 17.00
CA ASP A 233 7.76 -17.13 15.65
C ASP A 233 6.57 -16.25 15.20
N PHE A 234 5.43 -16.34 15.90
CA PHE A 234 4.22 -15.57 15.62
C PHE A 234 3.44 -15.25 16.93
N PRO A 235 3.99 -14.37 17.79
CA PRO A 235 3.54 -14.21 19.17
C PRO A 235 2.17 -13.54 19.29
N GLN A 236 1.53 -13.70 20.45
CA GLN A 236 0.22 -13.09 20.74
C GLN A 236 0.22 -11.56 20.61
N SER A 237 1.35 -10.90 20.90
CA SER A 237 1.50 -9.45 20.70
C SER A 237 1.43 -9.03 19.23
N LEU A 238 1.91 -9.89 18.32
CA LEU A 238 1.78 -9.67 16.88
C LEU A 238 0.32 -9.87 16.44
N LEU A 239 -0.36 -10.89 16.94
CA LEU A 239 -1.80 -11.11 16.68
C LEU A 239 -2.64 -9.90 17.10
N ALA A 240 -2.42 -9.38 18.31
CA ALA A 240 -3.10 -8.19 18.80
C ALA A 240 -2.82 -6.94 17.95
N ALA A 241 -1.62 -6.84 17.35
CA ALA A 241 -1.31 -5.76 16.42
C ALA A 241 -2.02 -5.96 15.07
N ILE A 242 -2.10 -7.19 14.57
CA ILE A 242 -2.82 -7.54 13.34
C ILE A 242 -4.30 -7.14 13.44
N GLU A 243 -4.95 -7.46 14.56
CA GLU A 243 -6.35 -7.09 14.82
C GLU A 243 -6.61 -5.57 14.80
N GLN A 244 -5.58 -4.73 14.93
CA GLN A 244 -5.70 -3.26 14.94
C GLN A 244 -5.41 -2.59 13.59
N TYR A 245 -4.71 -3.27 12.68
CA TYR A 245 -4.16 -2.64 11.47
C TYR A 245 -4.41 -3.42 10.18
N ASP A 246 -4.47 -4.76 10.23
CA ASP A 246 -4.68 -5.60 9.05
C ASP A 246 -6.16 -5.63 8.64
N PRO A 247 -6.51 -5.52 7.35
CA PRO A 247 -7.91 -5.51 6.92
C PRO A 247 -8.71 -6.74 7.36
N ALA A 248 -8.17 -7.95 7.16
CA ALA A 248 -8.83 -9.18 7.61
C ALA A 248 -8.83 -9.25 9.15
N GLY A 249 -7.72 -8.90 9.79
CA GLY A 249 -7.62 -8.82 11.25
C GLY A 249 -8.68 -7.92 11.89
N ILE A 250 -9.02 -6.80 11.26
CA ILE A 250 -10.03 -5.85 11.76
C ILE A 250 -11.47 -6.33 11.45
N LEU A 251 -11.72 -6.77 10.22
CA LEU A 251 -13.09 -7.00 9.75
C LEU A 251 -13.56 -8.43 10.00
N MET A 252 -12.70 -9.43 9.75
CA MET A 252 -13.10 -10.83 9.89
C MET A 252 -13.05 -11.32 11.34
N SER A 253 -12.38 -10.62 12.24
CA SER A 253 -12.40 -10.91 13.68
C SER A 253 -13.74 -10.58 14.34
N GLU A 254 -14.58 -9.76 13.69
CA GLU A 254 -15.94 -9.46 14.12
C GLU A 254 -16.93 -10.59 13.81
N LEU A 255 -16.52 -11.57 12.99
CA LEU A 255 -17.34 -12.74 12.70
C LEU A 255 -17.28 -13.72 13.88
N ASP A 256 -18.44 -14.26 14.25
CA ASP A 256 -18.53 -15.33 15.23
C ASP A 256 -17.82 -16.57 14.65
N VAL A 257 -16.75 -17.01 15.31
CA VAL A 257 -16.00 -18.20 14.88
C VAL A 257 -16.71 -19.43 15.41
N PHE A 258 -17.62 -20.00 14.63
CA PHE A 258 -18.33 -21.22 15.02
C PHE A 258 -17.80 -22.45 14.30
N SER A 259 -17.53 -22.35 12.99
CA SER A 259 -17.12 -23.49 12.15
C SER A 259 -15.86 -23.24 11.32
N GLY A 260 -15.32 -22.02 11.28
CA GLY A 260 -14.12 -21.66 10.53
C GLY A 260 -14.39 -21.40 9.03
N ASP A 261 -15.63 -21.61 8.59
CA ASP A 261 -16.16 -21.23 7.29
C ASP A 261 -17.19 -20.09 7.41
N ASP A 262 -17.22 -19.38 8.55
CA ASP A 262 -18.20 -18.33 8.86
C ASP A 262 -18.23 -17.22 7.79
N HIS A 263 -17.08 -16.95 7.16
CA HIS A 263 -16.93 -16.04 6.02
C HIS A 263 -17.73 -16.45 4.75
N LEU A 264 -18.20 -17.70 4.65
CA LEU A 264 -19.05 -18.17 3.55
C LEU A 264 -20.52 -17.85 3.78
N HIS A 265 -20.91 -17.52 5.01
CA HIS A 265 -22.29 -17.24 5.38
C HIS A 265 -22.54 -15.71 5.43
N PRO A 266 -23.79 -15.27 5.19
CA PRO A 266 -24.17 -13.89 5.47
C PRO A 266 -23.96 -13.57 6.95
N PRO A 267 -23.35 -12.43 7.31
CA PRO A 267 -23.23 -12.03 8.71
C PRO A 267 -24.61 -11.87 9.36
N SER A 268 -24.72 -12.21 10.64
CA SER A 268 -25.89 -11.93 11.47
C SER A 268 -26.17 -10.42 11.56
N GLU A 269 -27.35 -10.05 12.07
CA GLU A 269 -27.70 -8.63 12.27
C GLU A 269 -26.72 -7.91 13.20
N ARG A 270 -26.22 -8.60 14.24
CA ARG A 270 -25.24 -8.06 15.18
C ARG A 270 -23.91 -7.80 14.50
N GLU A 271 -23.37 -8.79 13.80
CA GLU A 271 -22.10 -8.67 13.07
C GLU A 271 -22.20 -7.60 11.99
N THR A 272 -23.30 -7.60 11.21
CA THR A 272 -23.57 -6.58 10.20
C THR A 272 -23.50 -5.17 10.76
N LYS A 273 -24.11 -4.93 11.94
CA LYS A 273 -24.08 -3.61 12.58
C LYS A 273 -22.65 -3.16 12.92
N VAL A 274 -21.82 -4.06 13.45
CA VAL A 274 -20.43 -3.75 13.80
C VAL A 274 -19.59 -3.55 12.54
N LEU A 275 -19.66 -4.48 11.60
CA LEU A 275 -18.96 -4.45 10.32
C LEU A 275 -19.24 -3.17 9.55
N ARG A 276 -20.51 -2.77 9.42
CA ARG A 276 -20.90 -1.53 8.76
C ARG A 276 -20.28 -0.32 9.44
N SER A 277 -20.32 -0.26 10.77
CA SER A 277 -19.74 0.83 11.52
C SER A 277 -18.22 0.95 11.31
N VAL A 278 -17.51 -0.18 11.23
CA VAL A 278 -16.08 -0.19 10.91
C VAL A 278 -15.85 0.29 9.48
N VAL A 279 -16.56 -0.28 8.51
CA VAL A 279 -16.45 0.06 7.10
C VAL A 279 -16.75 1.53 6.81
N GLU A 280 -17.77 2.11 7.44
CA GLU A 280 -18.13 3.54 7.34
C GLU A 280 -16.97 4.46 7.73
N ARG A 281 -16.18 4.08 8.74
CA ARG A 281 -15.02 4.86 9.19
C ARG A 281 -13.75 4.56 8.40
N THR A 282 -13.69 3.42 7.73
CA THR A 282 -12.49 2.95 7.04
C THR A 282 -12.65 3.01 5.55
N LEU A 283 -13.37 2.09 4.91
CA LEU A 283 -13.36 1.87 3.46
C LEU A 283 -14.47 2.58 2.68
N ALA A 284 -15.49 3.15 3.34
CA ALA A 284 -16.62 3.78 2.66
C ALA A 284 -16.17 4.81 1.61
N GLY A 285 -16.81 4.76 0.44
CA GLY A 285 -16.51 5.60 -0.72
C GLY A 285 -15.18 5.30 -1.43
N LYS A 286 -14.35 4.39 -0.92
CA LYS A 286 -13.03 4.13 -1.51
C LYS A 286 -13.11 3.22 -2.73
N LYS A 287 -12.27 3.54 -3.71
CA LYS A 287 -12.07 2.74 -4.92
C LYS A 287 -10.74 2.01 -4.84
N ILE A 288 -10.74 0.69 -5.04
CA ILE A 288 -9.58 -0.16 -4.83
C ILE A 288 -9.40 -1.04 -6.06
N ILE A 289 -8.17 -1.12 -6.57
CA ILE A 289 -7.76 -2.15 -7.53
C ILE A 289 -6.69 -3.04 -6.91
N CYS A 290 -6.90 -4.36 -6.98
CA CYS A 290 -5.95 -5.39 -6.60
C CYS A 290 -5.38 -6.01 -7.89
N LEU A 291 -4.05 -6.07 -7.99
CA LEU A 291 -3.32 -6.60 -9.15
C LEU A 291 -2.43 -7.75 -8.68
N SER A 292 -2.77 -8.99 -9.06
CA SER A 292 -2.16 -10.21 -8.52
C SER A 292 -1.55 -11.12 -9.59
N GLY A 293 -0.44 -11.81 -9.27
CA GLY A 293 0.23 -12.75 -10.17
C GLY A 293 -0.17 -14.20 -9.89
N GLY A 294 -0.70 -14.91 -10.89
CA GLY A 294 -1.18 -16.29 -10.74
C GLY A 294 -0.09 -17.31 -10.40
N LYS A 295 1.18 -17.00 -10.70
CA LYS A 295 2.35 -17.82 -10.35
C LYS A 295 3.17 -17.24 -9.20
N ASP A 296 2.66 -16.22 -8.51
CA ASP A 296 3.33 -15.62 -7.37
C ASP A 296 3.47 -16.62 -6.22
N LYS A 297 4.71 -16.89 -5.81
CA LYS A 297 5.06 -17.79 -4.70
C LYS A 297 5.43 -17.05 -3.41
N LEU A 298 5.59 -15.73 -3.47
CA LEU A 298 5.93 -14.89 -2.34
C LEU A 298 4.67 -14.34 -1.68
N VAL A 299 3.70 -13.90 -2.49
CA VAL A 299 2.36 -13.47 -2.08
C VAL A 299 1.33 -14.20 -2.95
N PRO A 300 1.06 -15.50 -2.69
CA PRO A 300 0.11 -16.26 -3.51
C PRO A 300 -1.28 -15.63 -3.44
N PRO A 301 -2.00 -15.43 -4.57
CA PRO A 301 -3.32 -14.80 -4.59
C PRO A 301 -4.34 -15.49 -3.67
N ALA A 302 -4.19 -16.81 -3.49
CA ALA A 302 -5.02 -17.61 -2.60
C ALA A 302 -5.04 -17.11 -1.14
N GLN A 303 -3.96 -16.45 -0.68
CA GLN A 303 -3.89 -15.97 0.71
C GLN A 303 -4.77 -14.74 0.96
N GLY A 304 -4.97 -13.88 -0.03
CA GLY A 304 -5.90 -12.75 0.06
C GLY A 304 -7.33 -13.09 -0.40
N LYS A 305 -7.51 -14.18 -1.15
CA LYS A 305 -8.78 -14.53 -1.81
C LYS A 305 -9.96 -14.65 -0.85
N VAL A 306 -9.75 -15.23 0.34
CA VAL A 306 -10.83 -15.43 1.32
C VAL A 306 -11.43 -14.09 1.75
N PHE A 307 -10.58 -13.16 2.18
CA PHE A 307 -11.01 -11.81 2.56
C PHE A 307 -11.63 -11.06 1.37
N LEU A 308 -10.97 -11.08 0.21
CA LEU A 308 -11.43 -10.34 -0.96
C LEU A 308 -12.80 -10.83 -1.45
N ASP A 309 -13.01 -12.15 -1.52
CA ASP A 309 -14.30 -12.69 -1.95
C ASP A 309 -15.40 -12.40 -0.94
N TRP A 310 -15.11 -12.46 0.35
CA TRP A 310 -16.05 -12.09 1.40
C TRP A 310 -16.41 -10.60 1.31
N LEU A 311 -15.42 -9.71 1.18
CA LEU A 311 -15.66 -8.27 1.04
C LEU A 311 -16.46 -7.96 -0.23
N LYS A 312 -16.08 -8.56 -1.38
CA LYS A 312 -16.80 -8.39 -2.66
C LYS A 312 -18.26 -8.82 -2.56
N ARG A 313 -18.57 -9.92 -1.86
CA ARG A 313 -19.97 -10.32 -1.58
C ARG A 313 -20.67 -9.29 -0.69
N GLY A 314 -19.97 -8.75 0.30
CA GLY A 314 -20.51 -7.74 1.22
C GLY A 314 -20.88 -6.42 0.54
N ILE A 315 -20.10 -5.99 -0.45
CA ILE A 315 -20.31 -4.71 -1.16
C ILE A 315 -21.12 -4.84 -2.45
N ALA A 316 -21.42 -6.06 -2.90
CA ALA A 316 -22.27 -6.30 -4.05
C ALA A 316 -23.73 -5.91 -3.78
N GLU A 317 -24.55 -5.78 -4.82
CA GLU A 317 -25.99 -5.53 -4.68
C GLU A 317 -26.65 -6.55 -3.74
N GLY A 318 -27.39 -6.06 -2.75
CA GLY A 318 -28.01 -6.87 -1.70
C GLY A 318 -27.05 -7.34 -0.59
N GLY A 319 -25.76 -7.00 -0.65
CA GLY A 319 -24.78 -7.28 0.40
C GLY A 319 -24.89 -6.33 1.60
N TRP A 320 -24.25 -6.71 2.71
CA TRP A 320 -24.33 -5.99 3.99
C TRP A 320 -23.70 -4.58 3.98
N ALA A 321 -22.92 -4.23 2.96
CA ALA A 321 -22.28 -2.93 2.74
C ALA A 321 -22.51 -2.38 1.32
N ALA A 322 -23.58 -2.81 0.63
CA ALA A 322 -23.89 -2.40 -0.75
C ALA A 322 -24.02 -0.87 -0.92
N ASP A 323 -24.49 -0.17 0.11
CA ASP A 323 -24.74 1.27 0.14
C ASP A 323 -23.52 2.10 0.58
N GLN A 324 -22.38 1.47 0.85
CA GLN A 324 -21.17 2.14 1.37
C GLN A 324 -20.30 2.75 0.25
N GLY A 325 -20.68 2.62 -1.02
CA GLY A 325 -19.96 3.21 -2.15
C GLY A 325 -18.55 2.65 -2.38
N ILE A 326 -18.28 1.44 -1.89
CA ILE A 326 -16.97 0.78 -2.00
C ILE A 326 -16.88 0.08 -3.33
N VAL A 327 -15.75 0.26 -4.02
CA VAL A 327 -15.47 -0.42 -5.28
C VAL A 327 -14.19 -1.21 -5.16
N VAL A 328 -14.23 -2.50 -5.49
CA VAL A 328 -13.06 -3.38 -5.51
C VAL A 328 -12.98 -4.07 -6.87
N GLU A 329 -11.94 -3.73 -7.63
CA GLU A 329 -11.52 -4.47 -8.83
C GLU A 329 -10.40 -5.44 -8.45
N ASP A 330 -10.50 -6.69 -8.90
CA ASP A 330 -9.55 -7.77 -8.56
C ASP A 330 -9.08 -8.45 -9.84
N ILE A 331 -7.88 -8.06 -10.29
CA ILE A 331 -7.29 -8.48 -11.57
C ILE A 331 -6.16 -9.46 -11.31
N LEU A 332 -6.22 -10.61 -11.97
CA LEU A 332 -5.20 -11.64 -11.95
C LEU A 332 -4.50 -11.74 -13.30
N ASP A 333 -3.18 -11.59 -13.33
CA ASP A 333 -2.36 -12.05 -14.45
C ASP A 333 -1.99 -13.52 -14.21
N PRO A 334 -2.58 -14.49 -14.95
CA PRO A 334 -2.36 -15.91 -14.68
C PRO A 334 -0.91 -16.36 -14.94
N SER A 335 -0.14 -15.58 -15.70
CA SER A 335 1.21 -15.92 -16.11
C SER A 335 2.30 -15.31 -15.24
N ALA A 336 2.02 -14.18 -14.58
CA ALA A 336 2.98 -13.41 -13.80
C ALA A 336 3.36 -14.09 -12.47
N GLY A 337 4.63 -13.90 -12.09
CA GLY A 337 5.15 -14.26 -10.77
C GLY A 337 4.97 -13.14 -9.75
N HIS A 338 5.97 -12.95 -8.88
CA HIS A 338 6.02 -11.83 -7.94
C HIS A 338 6.63 -10.59 -8.62
N GLU A 339 5.89 -9.97 -9.52
CA GLU A 339 6.33 -8.80 -10.29
C GLU A 339 5.15 -7.90 -10.67
N PHE A 340 5.44 -6.63 -10.98
CA PHE A 340 4.48 -5.74 -11.63
C PHE A 340 4.50 -6.00 -13.14
N SER A 341 3.58 -6.85 -13.62
CA SER A 341 3.55 -7.31 -15.01
C SER A 341 3.03 -6.26 -16.00
N ALA A 342 3.21 -6.50 -17.30
CA ALA A 342 2.68 -5.62 -18.34
C ALA A 342 1.14 -5.54 -18.34
N LEU A 343 0.45 -6.65 -18.04
CA LEU A 343 -1.01 -6.65 -17.90
C LEU A 343 -1.42 -5.81 -16.70
N MET A 344 -0.81 -6.04 -15.55
CA MET A 344 -1.08 -5.25 -14.34
C MET A 344 -0.84 -3.76 -14.59
N ARG A 345 0.27 -3.40 -15.25
CA ARG A 345 0.58 -2.00 -15.60
C ARG A 345 -0.54 -1.39 -16.45
N LYS A 346 -0.98 -2.11 -17.50
CA LYS A 346 -2.06 -1.66 -18.37
C LYS A 346 -3.36 -1.39 -17.58
N GLU A 347 -3.71 -2.29 -16.67
CA GLU A 347 -4.90 -2.15 -15.83
C GLU A 347 -4.75 -1.01 -14.81
N ALA A 348 -3.56 -0.82 -14.23
CA ALA A 348 -3.26 0.33 -13.37
C ALA A 348 -3.43 1.67 -14.10
N GLU A 349 -2.87 1.80 -15.31
CA GLU A 349 -2.99 3.00 -16.15
C GLU A 349 -4.45 3.27 -16.54
N ARG A 350 -5.21 2.22 -16.92
CA ARG A 350 -6.65 2.33 -17.19
C ARG A 350 -7.38 2.86 -15.96
N TRP A 351 -7.22 2.19 -14.83
CA TRP A 351 -7.93 2.47 -13.59
C TRP A 351 -7.67 3.88 -13.08
N VAL A 352 -6.41 4.33 -13.08
CA VAL A 352 -6.05 5.71 -12.70
C VAL A 352 -6.76 6.72 -13.58
N CYS A 353 -6.77 6.51 -14.90
CA CYS A 353 -7.43 7.45 -15.82
C CYS A 353 -8.95 7.48 -15.62
N GLU A 354 -9.59 6.32 -15.42
CA GLU A 354 -11.02 6.23 -15.17
C GLU A 354 -11.40 6.93 -13.87
N ILE A 355 -10.67 6.65 -12.79
CA ILE A 355 -10.88 7.32 -11.52
C ILE A 355 -10.70 8.83 -11.69
N LEU A 356 -9.58 9.30 -12.24
CA LEU A 356 -9.32 10.74 -12.43
C LEU A 356 -10.37 11.45 -13.29
N SER A 357 -10.97 10.74 -14.26
CA SER A 357 -12.03 11.26 -15.12
C SER A 357 -13.41 11.31 -14.46
N ASP A 358 -13.58 10.63 -13.33
CA ASP A 358 -14.81 10.69 -12.54
C ASP A 358 -14.90 12.04 -11.80
N ASP A 359 -15.71 12.94 -12.36
CA ASP A 359 -15.92 14.31 -11.89
C ASP A 359 -16.95 14.39 -10.74
N ASP A 360 -17.69 13.30 -10.43
CA ASP A 360 -18.68 13.25 -9.34
C ASP A 360 -18.04 13.16 -7.94
N ARG A 361 -16.70 13.26 -7.86
CA ARG A 361 -15.94 13.15 -6.60
C ARG A 361 -15.99 14.40 -5.70
N ARG A 362 -16.73 15.44 -6.10
CA ARG A 362 -17.02 16.60 -5.24
C ARG A 362 -18.27 16.33 -4.40
N THR A 363 -18.09 15.74 -3.21
CA THR A 363 -18.81 16.09 -1.95
C THR A 363 -18.65 14.99 -0.90
N TYR A 364 -17.44 14.81 -0.34
CA TYR A 364 -17.35 14.19 0.99
C TYR A 364 -16.33 14.96 1.84
N GLY A 365 -16.88 15.93 2.59
CA GLY A 365 -16.30 16.41 3.84
C GLY A 365 -15.15 17.40 3.73
N ASP A 366 -15.49 18.69 3.59
CA ASP A 366 -14.94 19.69 4.51
C ASP A 366 -15.40 19.29 5.94
N SER A 367 -14.80 18.23 6.49
CA SER A 367 -14.90 17.95 7.91
C SER A 367 -14.01 18.99 8.56
N LYS A 368 -14.64 20.08 9.01
CA LYS A 368 -14.05 20.97 10.00
C LYS A 368 -13.55 20.11 11.16
N LEU A 369 -12.23 19.94 11.24
CA LEU A 369 -11.55 19.73 12.51
C LEU A 369 -11.42 21.09 13.21
#